data_AF-A0A6L5G1K9-F1
#
_entry.id   AF-A0A6L5G1K9-F1
#
_cell.length_a   1.000
_cell.length_b   1.000
_cell.length_c   1.000
_cell.angle_alpha   90.00
_cell.angle_beta   90.00
_cell.angle_gamma   90.00
#
_symmetry.space_group_name_H-M   'P 1'
#
loop_
_entity.id
_entity.type
_entity.pdbx_description
1 polymer ?
#
loop_
_entity_poly.entity_id
_entity_poly.type
_entity_poly.pdbx_seq_one_letter_code
_entity_poly.pdbx_strand_id
1 'polypeptide(L)'
;MFFVSVAPTAKADVALNQCNGLDNVGGQAIECHYVITNNIDGPDRSSTVTLTECHGAANDPPTLTCTTSTTSSADVVTSVTQCNGSGNGGGGTVLCTVDVVNNIVGTETPTAATVNQCNDAGTGGGTEPTILCDPFPATTSGATVTQCNSSGNGGGGTVRVQCSVDSDSTTAAALTVTVNQCVGSGNGGGATVTCRTGITNVITGPGPGPGPSPTPTPSPTTTDGGGGGGPPDEDTDNPNDSSTNQVTQVPEGGAETGGGSTNGFENGTMMLLGLVLMMAAVPTYVLRRRAGNDA
;
A
#
# COMPACT_ATOMS: atom_id res chain seq x y z
N MET A 1 32.30 -23.23 -27.66
CA MET A 1 31.14 -23.13 -26.74
C MET A 1 31.05 -21.67 -26.30
N PHE A 2 30.14 -20.90 -26.90
CA PHE A 2 29.90 -19.51 -26.53
C PHE A 2 28.87 -19.50 -25.40
N PHE A 3 29.26 -19.03 -24.21
CA PHE A 3 28.30 -18.79 -23.13
C PHE A 3 27.61 -17.45 -23.42
N VAL A 4 26.33 -17.50 -23.78
CA VAL A 4 25.48 -16.31 -23.81
C VAL A 4 25.18 -15.96 -22.35
N SER A 5 25.82 -14.91 -21.85
CA SER A 5 25.46 -14.32 -20.56
C SER A 5 24.14 -13.59 -20.76
N VAL A 6 23.04 -14.20 -20.28
CA VAL A 6 21.76 -13.53 -20.18
C VAL A 6 21.86 -12.58 -18.99
N ALA A 7 21.80 -11.27 -19.23
CA ALA A 7 21.75 -10.29 -18.16
C ALA A 7 20.47 -10.53 -17.33
N PRO A 8 20.52 -10.50 -15.99
CA PRO A 8 19.31 -10.62 -15.19
C PRO A 8 18.37 -9.46 -15.52
N THR A 9 17.11 -9.77 -15.85
CA THR A 9 16.03 -8.79 -15.89
C THR A 9 16.00 -8.09 -14.53
N ALA A 10 16.08 -6.75 -14.53
CA ALA A 10 15.92 -5.97 -13.30
C ALA A 10 14.53 -6.29 -12.73
N LYS A 11 14.48 -6.82 -11.50
CA LYS A 11 13.22 -7.03 -10.79
C LYS A 11 12.54 -5.68 -10.59
N ALA A 12 11.23 -5.62 -10.86
CA ALA A 12 10.47 -4.40 -10.70
C ALA A 12 10.10 -4.25 -9.22
N ASP A 13 10.07 -3.04 -8.71
CA ASP A 13 9.57 -2.78 -7.36
C ASP A 13 8.05 -2.57 -7.41
N VAL A 14 7.31 -3.13 -6.45
CA VAL A 14 5.86 -2.92 -6.35
C VAL A 14 5.58 -1.70 -5.46
N ALA A 15 4.89 -0.71 -6.03
CA ALA A 15 4.36 0.44 -5.31
C ALA A 15 2.84 0.32 -5.16
N LEU A 16 2.36 0.38 -3.93
CA LEU A 16 0.94 0.32 -3.60
C LEU A 16 0.39 1.73 -3.40
N ASN A 17 -0.76 2.02 -4.01
CA ASN A 17 -1.38 3.34 -3.99
C ASN A 17 -2.91 3.22 -4.00
N GLN A 18 -3.54 3.07 -2.84
CA GLN A 18 -4.99 2.82 -2.72
C GLN A 18 -5.64 3.67 -1.63
N CYS A 19 -6.98 3.74 -1.65
CA CYS A 19 -7.79 4.48 -0.68
C CYS A 19 -7.54 6.00 -0.59
N ASN A 20 -6.84 6.59 -1.56
CA ASN A 20 -6.53 8.00 -1.57
C ASN A 20 -7.69 8.83 -2.14
N GLY A 21 -8.00 9.96 -1.52
CA GLY A 21 -9.03 10.88 -1.99
C GLY A 21 -10.47 10.39 -1.82
N LEU A 22 -10.71 9.41 -0.94
CA LEU A 22 -12.02 8.77 -0.78
C LEU A 22 -12.85 9.37 0.37
N ASP A 23 -14.15 9.13 0.32
CA ASP A 23 -15.11 9.44 1.39
C ASP A 23 -15.09 10.89 1.89
N ASN A 24 -14.99 11.81 0.92
CA ASN A 24 -14.86 13.25 1.17
C ASN A 24 -16.22 13.97 1.35
N VAL A 25 -17.34 13.26 1.44
CA VAL A 25 -18.64 13.83 1.79
C VAL A 25 -18.85 13.77 3.30
N GLY A 26 -19.61 14.72 3.84
CA GLY A 26 -19.86 14.80 5.29
C GLY A 26 -20.46 13.51 5.85
N GLY A 27 -19.97 13.09 7.02
CA GLY A 27 -20.44 11.92 7.75
C GLY A 27 -20.06 10.57 7.13
N GLN A 28 -19.11 10.52 6.19
CA GLN A 28 -18.60 9.27 5.63
C GLN A 28 -17.37 8.75 6.38
N ALA A 29 -17.17 7.44 6.32
CA ALA A 29 -16.01 6.75 6.87
C ALA A 29 -15.31 5.91 5.80
N ILE A 30 -13.98 5.96 5.83
CA ILE A 30 -13.08 5.08 5.09
C ILE A 30 -12.20 4.32 6.08
N GLU A 31 -12.12 3.01 5.90
CA GLU A 31 -11.15 2.16 6.59
C GLU A 31 -10.34 1.36 5.56
N CYS A 32 -9.02 1.46 5.63
CA CYS A 32 -8.14 0.66 4.78
C CYS A 32 -7.04 -0.03 5.56
N HIS A 33 -6.92 -1.33 5.38
CA HIS A 33 -5.93 -2.17 6.03
C HIS A 33 -5.12 -2.93 5.01
N TYR A 34 -3.81 -2.68 4.99
CA TYR A 34 -2.86 -3.50 4.27
C TYR A 34 -2.15 -4.47 5.20
N VAL A 35 -2.07 -5.72 4.75
CA VAL A 35 -1.16 -6.73 5.28
C VAL A 35 -0.24 -7.17 4.14
N ILE A 36 1.04 -6.88 4.28
CA ILE A 36 2.05 -7.10 3.24
C ILE A 36 3.09 -8.08 3.80
N THR A 37 3.36 -9.15 3.06
CA THR A 37 4.46 -10.07 3.34
C THR A 37 5.42 -10.07 2.17
N ASN A 38 6.64 -9.61 2.39
CA ASN A 38 7.74 -9.72 1.43
C ASN A 38 8.64 -10.89 1.81
N ASN A 39 9.11 -11.66 0.84
CA ASN A 39 10.10 -12.72 1.04
C ASN A 39 11.32 -12.46 0.18
N ILE A 40 12.50 -12.56 0.79
CA ILE A 40 13.80 -12.28 0.17
C ILE A 40 14.75 -13.41 0.55
N ASP A 41 15.21 -14.14 -0.46
CA ASP A 41 16.23 -15.19 -0.31
C ASP A 41 17.24 -15.07 -1.46
N GLY A 42 18.35 -14.38 -1.21
CA GLY A 42 19.34 -14.06 -2.25
C GLY A 42 18.72 -13.32 -3.45
N PRO A 43 18.75 -13.90 -4.67
CA PRO A 43 18.11 -13.30 -5.85
C PRO A 43 16.58 -13.49 -5.85
N ASP A 44 16.05 -14.43 -5.07
CA ASP A 44 14.63 -14.73 -5.03
C ASP A 44 13.89 -13.69 -4.20
N ARG A 45 12.76 -13.25 -4.75
CA ARG A 45 11.93 -12.16 -4.25
C ARG A 45 10.49 -12.56 -4.49
N SER A 46 9.61 -12.25 -3.56
CA SER A 46 8.17 -12.35 -3.76
C SER A 46 7.44 -11.48 -2.74
N SER A 47 6.18 -11.20 -3.02
CA SER A 47 5.29 -10.56 -2.07
C SER A 47 3.90 -11.15 -2.11
N THR A 48 3.18 -11.04 -0.99
CA THR A 48 1.74 -11.22 -0.88
C THR A 48 1.15 -10.01 -0.21
N VAL A 49 0.13 -9.43 -0.82
CA VAL A 49 -0.54 -8.21 -0.38
C VAL A 49 -2.00 -8.53 -0.18
N THR A 50 -2.50 -8.31 1.03
CA THR A 50 -3.93 -8.32 1.34
C THR A 50 -4.38 -6.90 1.64
N LEU A 51 -5.36 -6.41 0.90
CA LEU A 51 -6.03 -5.13 1.13
C LEU A 51 -7.46 -5.38 1.56
N THR A 52 -7.83 -4.86 2.72
CA THR A 52 -9.22 -4.71 3.15
C THR A 52 -9.60 -3.23 3.08
N GLU A 53 -10.59 -2.90 2.27
CA GLU A 53 -11.12 -1.55 2.09
C GLU A 53 -12.59 -1.54 2.51
N CYS A 54 -12.96 -0.65 3.42
CA CYS A 54 -14.31 -0.54 3.96
C CYS A 54 -14.85 0.88 3.89
N HIS A 55 -16.13 1.01 3.57
CA HIS A 55 -16.84 2.30 3.49
C HIS A 55 -18.13 2.28 4.30
N GLY A 56 -18.56 3.44 4.78
CA GLY A 56 -19.87 3.59 5.42
C GLY A 56 -20.07 4.94 6.08
N ALA A 57 -20.96 4.98 7.08
CA ALA A 57 -21.19 6.19 7.87
C ALA A 57 -20.13 6.33 8.98
N ALA A 58 -19.72 7.56 9.25
CA ALA A 58 -18.83 7.90 10.35
C ALA A 58 -19.48 7.62 11.71
N ASN A 59 -18.68 7.14 12.66
CA ASN A 59 -19.08 6.85 14.04
C ASN A 59 -20.19 5.79 14.20
N ASP A 60 -20.44 4.94 13.20
CA ASP A 60 -21.47 3.89 13.25
C ASP A 60 -20.88 2.46 13.27
N PRO A 61 -20.39 1.96 14.43
CA PRO A 61 -19.99 0.56 14.55
C PRO A 61 -21.24 -0.34 14.55
N PRO A 62 -21.31 -1.44 13.75
CA PRO A 62 -20.30 -2.05 12.88
C PRO A 62 -20.67 -2.02 11.38
N THR A 63 -21.21 -0.92 10.86
CA THR A 63 -21.91 -0.89 9.57
C THR A 63 -21.02 -0.71 8.33
N LEU A 64 -19.70 -0.68 8.49
CA LEU A 64 -18.79 -0.54 7.36
C LEU A 64 -18.91 -1.75 6.42
N THR A 65 -19.10 -1.48 5.13
CA THR A 65 -19.12 -2.51 4.09
C THR A 65 -17.71 -2.69 3.56
N CYS A 66 -17.13 -3.87 3.79
CA CYS A 66 -15.74 -4.18 3.46
C CYS A 66 -15.62 -5.06 2.22
N THR A 67 -14.61 -4.77 1.39
CA THR A 67 -14.11 -5.65 0.34
C THR A 67 -12.68 -6.05 0.68
N THR A 68 -12.34 -7.33 0.53
CA THR A 68 -10.97 -7.82 0.74
C THR A 68 -10.44 -8.44 -0.55
N SER A 69 -9.21 -8.09 -0.91
CA SER A 69 -8.50 -8.64 -2.05
C SER A 69 -7.11 -9.10 -1.63
N THR A 70 -6.63 -10.19 -2.25
CA THR A 70 -5.29 -10.71 -2.02
C THR A 70 -4.60 -10.91 -3.36
N THR A 71 -3.38 -10.40 -3.49
CA THR A 71 -2.54 -10.52 -4.68
C THR A 71 -1.15 -11.01 -4.30
N SER A 72 -0.53 -11.76 -5.20
CA SER A 72 0.84 -12.25 -5.05
C SER A 72 1.69 -11.82 -6.24
N SER A 73 2.95 -11.47 -6.00
CA SER A 73 3.90 -11.05 -7.03
C SER A 73 5.25 -11.75 -6.87
N ALA A 74 5.99 -11.89 -7.97
CA ALA A 74 7.40 -12.32 -7.98
C ALA A 74 8.37 -11.17 -7.62
N ASP A 75 7.81 -10.00 -7.33
CA ASP A 75 8.50 -8.79 -6.92
C ASP A 75 8.13 -8.42 -5.47
N VAL A 76 8.95 -7.56 -4.84
CA VAL A 76 8.72 -7.08 -3.47
C VAL A 76 8.02 -5.73 -3.46
N VAL A 77 7.24 -5.47 -2.41
CA VAL A 77 6.65 -4.17 -2.14
C VAL A 77 7.68 -3.26 -1.49
N THR A 78 7.93 -2.11 -2.10
CA THR A 78 8.87 -1.11 -1.58
C THR A 78 8.18 0.17 -1.11
N SER A 79 6.93 0.41 -1.49
CA SER A 79 6.21 1.58 -1.03
C SER A 79 4.70 1.36 -0.90
N VAL A 80 4.12 2.01 0.11
CA VAL A 80 2.69 2.03 0.37
C VAL A 80 2.24 3.48 0.53
N THR A 81 1.30 3.91 -0.30
CA THR A 81 0.65 5.23 -0.21
C THR A 81 -0.84 5.04 -0.01
N GLN A 82 -1.40 5.47 1.12
CA GLN A 82 -2.82 5.23 1.40
C GLN A 82 -3.53 6.31 2.18
N CYS A 83 -4.83 6.43 1.94
CA CYS A 83 -5.73 7.33 2.66
C CYS A 83 -5.34 8.80 2.67
N ASN A 84 -4.42 9.22 1.80
CA ASN A 84 -4.03 10.61 1.65
C ASN A 84 -5.20 11.38 1.04
N GLY A 85 -5.53 12.52 1.63
CA GLY A 85 -6.64 13.36 1.15
C GLY A 85 -8.03 12.75 1.31
N SER A 86 -8.20 11.77 2.19
CA SER A 86 -9.49 11.08 2.40
C SER A 86 -10.26 11.64 3.61
N GLY A 87 -11.57 11.40 3.68
CA GLY A 87 -12.40 11.76 4.83
C GLY A 87 -12.55 13.25 5.10
N ASN A 88 -12.33 14.12 4.10
CA ASN A 88 -12.34 15.58 4.28
C ASN A 88 -13.75 16.19 4.41
N GLY A 89 -14.80 15.37 4.36
CA GLY A 89 -16.15 15.80 4.70
C GLY A 89 -16.29 16.14 6.19
N GLY A 90 -17.20 17.06 6.53
CA GLY A 90 -17.50 17.37 7.93
C GLY A 90 -17.97 16.11 8.69
N GLY A 91 -17.41 15.87 9.87
CA GLY A 91 -17.69 14.67 10.66
C GLY A 91 -17.19 13.35 10.05
N GLY A 92 -16.26 13.40 9.09
CA GLY A 92 -15.71 12.20 8.46
C GLY A 92 -14.81 11.37 9.39
N THR A 93 -14.60 10.10 9.04
CA THR A 93 -13.68 9.20 9.75
C THR A 93 -12.69 8.55 8.78
N VAL A 94 -11.40 8.60 9.10
CA VAL A 94 -10.35 7.92 8.35
C VAL A 94 -9.63 6.96 9.30
N LEU A 95 -9.64 5.67 8.98
CA LEU A 95 -8.94 4.63 9.75
C LEU A 95 -8.03 3.83 8.83
N CYS A 96 -6.71 4.02 8.91
CA CYS A 96 -5.82 3.35 7.96
C CYS A 96 -4.63 2.67 8.64
N THR A 97 -4.47 1.38 8.36
CA THR A 97 -3.44 0.55 8.96
C THR A 97 -2.57 -0.08 7.87
N VAL A 98 -1.26 -0.11 8.10
CA VAL A 98 -0.31 -0.85 7.27
C VAL A 98 0.51 -1.75 8.17
N ASP A 99 0.44 -3.05 7.92
CA ASP A 99 1.31 -4.06 8.53
C ASP A 99 2.21 -4.65 7.45
N VAL A 100 3.51 -4.48 7.60
CA VAL A 100 4.53 -5.02 6.70
C VAL A 100 5.38 -6.04 7.44
N VAL A 101 5.52 -7.24 6.86
CA VAL A 101 6.44 -8.26 7.31
C VAL A 101 7.43 -8.56 6.19
N ASN A 102 8.71 -8.34 6.43
CA ASN A 102 9.78 -8.70 5.51
C ASN A 102 10.51 -9.92 6.06
N ASN A 103 10.39 -11.06 5.37
CA ASN A 103 11.15 -12.28 5.67
C ASN A 103 12.43 -12.25 4.83
N ILE A 104 13.58 -12.13 5.48
CA ILE A 104 14.87 -11.96 4.80
C ILE A 104 15.84 -13.04 5.24
N VAL A 105 16.35 -13.82 4.30
CA VAL A 105 17.48 -14.72 4.52
C VAL A 105 18.78 -13.93 4.34
N GLY A 106 19.54 -13.78 5.42
CA GLY A 106 20.76 -12.99 5.41
C GLY A 106 21.40 -12.83 6.78
N THR A 107 22.35 -11.89 6.86
CA THR A 107 23.10 -11.59 8.09
C THR A 107 23.04 -10.12 8.46
N GLU A 108 22.16 -9.35 7.82
CA GLU A 108 21.99 -7.94 8.13
C GLU A 108 21.31 -7.74 9.48
N THR A 109 21.51 -6.55 10.06
CA THR A 109 20.86 -6.16 11.31
C THR A 109 19.88 -5.02 10.99
N PRO A 110 18.57 -5.21 11.21
CA PRO A 110 17.60 -4.15 11.00
C PRO A 110 17.89 -2.96 11.91
N THR A 111 17.61 -1.76 11.41
CA THR A 111 17.69 -0.52 12.20
C THR A 111 16.29 0.01 12.46
N ALA A 112 16.11 0.86 13.46
CA ALA A 112 14.79 1.43 13.76
C ALA A 112 14.26 2.23 12.56
N ALA A 113 12.96 2.12 12.29
CA ALA A 113 12.30 2.94 11.28
C ALA A 113 12.37 4.43 11.68
N THR A 114 12.57 5.30 10.70
CA THR A 114 12.49 6.75 10.89
C THR A 114 11.05 7.21 10.66
N VAL A 115 10.62 8.23 11.41
CA VAL A 115 9.22 8.68 11.41
C VAL A 115 9.14 10.19 11.17
N ASN A 116 8.17 10.58 10.33
CA ASN A 116 7.78 11.95 10.03
C ASN A 116 6.25 12.09 10.13
N GLN A 117 5.74 12.51 11.28
CA GLN A 117 4.30 12.53 11.51
C GLN A 117 3.78 13.74 12.26
N CYS A 118 2.51 14.04 11.97
CA CYS A 118 1.73 15.08 12.65
C CYS A 118 2.29 16.49 12.52
N ASN A 119 3.07 16.76 11.46
CA ASN A 119 3.46 18.12 11.12
C ASN A 119 2.21 18.90 10.68
N ASP A 120 1.98 20.06 11.29
CA ASP A 120 0.83 20.93 10.99
C ASP A 120 -0.53 20.20 11.07
N ALA A 121 -0.62 19.20 11.94
CA ALA A 121 -1.84 18.45 12.19
C ALA A 121 -2.62 19.06 13.36
N GLY A 122 -3.95 18.93 13.34
CA GLY A 122 -4.78 19.34 14.47
C GLY A 122 -4.82 20.86 14.71
N THR A 123 -4.60 21.70 13.69
CA THR A 123 -4.51 23.17 13.86
C THR A 123 -5.85 23.91 13.90
N GLY A 124 -6.96 23.27 13.47
CA GLY A 124 -8.30 23.85 13.33
C GLY A 124 -9.04 24.30 14.61
N GLY A 125 -8.37 24.41 15.75
CA GLY A 125 -8.97 24.72 17.05
C GLY A 125 -9.77 23.56 17.67
N GLY A 126 -10.32 23.78 18.86
CA GLY A 126 -11.03 22.77 19.66
C GLY A 126 -10.45 22.63 21.06
N THR A 127 -10.95 21.66 21.81
CA THR A 127 -10.42 21.32 23.14
C THR A 127 -9.15 20.49 22.99
N GLU A 128 -8.08 20.89 23.66
CA GLU A 128 -6.80 20.16 23.68
C GLU A 128 -6.86 18.94 24.64
N PRO A 129 -6.08 17.87 24.40
CA PRO A 129 -5.16 17.68 23.27
C PRO A 129 -5.90 17.37 21.97
N THR A 130 -5.44 17.91 20.86
CA THR A 130 -6.05 17.71 19.53
C THR A 130 -5.35 16.63 18.70
N ILE A 131 -4.11 16.30 19.05
CA ILE A 131 -3.26 15.29 18.42
C ILE A 131 -2.81 14.24 19.44
N LEU A 132 -2.68 12.99 19.01
CA LEU A 132 -2.02 11.92 19.74
C LEU A 132 -1.11 11.16 18.78
N CYS A 133 0.18 11.47 18.80
CA CYS A 133 1.14 10.86 17.91
C CYS A 133 2.20 10.10 18.70
N ASP A 134 2.58 8.92 18.22
CA ASP A 134 3.60 8.08 18.84
C ASP A 134 4.46 7.44 17.75
N PRO A 135 5.77 7.72 17.68
CA PRO A 135 6.53 8.64 18.52
C PRO A 135 6.17 10.13 18.29
N PHE A 136 6.31 10.97 19.32
CA PHE A 136 6.18 12.42 19.21
C PHE A 136 7.22 13.15 20.07
N PRO A 137 7.86 14.23 19.56
CA PRO A 137 7.81 14.71 18.18
C PRO A 137 8.60 13.81 17.22
N ALA A 138 8.13 13.67 15.98
CA ALA A 138 8.81 12.89 14.95
C ALA A 138 8.78 13.62 13.61
N THR A 139 9.84 14.38 13.32
CA THR A 139 9.91 15.32 12.19
C THR A 139 11.10 15.01 11.26
N THR A 140 11.44 13.73 11.10
CA THR A 140 12.61 13.34 10.31
C THR A 140 12.32 13.52 8.82
N SER A 141 12.98 14.45 8.14
CA SER A 141 12.82 14.59 6.68
C SER A 141 13.30 13.34 5.94
N GLY A 142 12.56 12.88 4.93
CA GLY A 142 12.89 11.66 4.18
C GLY A 142 12.71 10.36 4.98
N ALA A 143 11.83 10.36 5.98
CA ALA A 143 11.56 9.22 6.84
C ALA A 143 10.98 8.01 6.09
N THR A 144 11.24 6.81 6.62
CA THR A 144 10.61 5.56 6.15
C THR A 144 9.10 5.56 6.36
N VAL A 145 8.61 6.17 7.43
CA VAL A 145 7.17 6.34 7.67
C VAL A 145 6.83 7.83 7.71
N THR A 146 5.97 8.26 6.81
CA THR A 146 5.38 9.60 6.78
C THR A 146 3.88 9.47 6.99
N GLN A 147 3.33 10.08 8.04
CA GLN A 147 1.88 9.97 8.25
C GLN A 147 1.23 11.17 8.92
N CYS A 148 -0.03 11.42 8.58
CA CYS A 148 -0.89 12.40 9.24
C CYS A 148 -0.41 13.85 9.21
N ASN A 149 0.56 14.17 8.34
CA ASN A 149 0.96 15.54 8.13
C ASN A 149 -0.21 16.31 7.51
N SER A 150 -0.47 17.51 8.05
CA SER A 150 -1.53 18.40 7.60
C SER A 150 -2.96 17.82 7.71
N SER A 151 -3.18 16.92 8.67
CA SER A 151 -4.47 16.24 8.87
C SER A 151 -5.26 16.79 10.05
N GLY A 152 -6.59 16.60 10.03
CA GLY A 152 -7.45 17.03 11.14
C GLY A 152 -7.52 18.55 11.32
N ASN A 153 -7.42 19.35 10.26
CA ASN A 153 -7.38 20.82 10.39
C ASN A 153 -8.75 21.51 10.42
N GLY A 154 -9.86 20.76 10.39
CA GLY A 154 -11.22 21.32 10.43
C GLY A 154 -11.73 21.72 11.83
N GLY A 155 -11.04 21.30 12.89
CA GLY A 155 -11.43 21.56 14.28
C GLY A 155 -12.56 20.66 14.78
N GLY A 156 -13.17 21.00 15.92
CA GLY A 156 -14.45 20.41 16.36
C GLY A 156 -14.39 19.26 17.39
N GLY A 157 -13.22 18.91 17.93
CA GLY A 157 -13.12 17.88 18.97
C GLY A 157 -11.70 17.68 19.54
N THR A 158 -11.62 16.94 20.65
CA THR A 158 -10.39 16.42 21.26
C THR A 158 -9.87 15.21 20.47
N VAL A 159 -8.55 15.03 20.41
CA VAL A 159 -7.85 13.83 19.86
C VAL A 159 -8.43 13.38 18.52
N ARG A 160 -8.37 14.27 17.52
CA ARG A 160 -8.91 13.99 16.18
C ARG A 160 -7.86 13.52 15.18
N VAL A 161 -6.59 13.62 15.52
CA VAL A 161 -5.49 13.01 14.78
C VAL A 161 -4.78 12.06 15.73
N GLN A 162 -4.85 10.76 15.45
CA GLN A 162 -4.18 9.72 16.20
C GLN A 162 -3.28 8.92 15.28
N CYS A 163 -1.96 9.03 15.43
CA CYS A 163 -1.03 8.41 14.50
C CYS A 163 0.08 7.70 15.23
N SER A 164 0.16 6.39 15.04
CA SER A 164 1.13 5.54 15.73
C SER A 164 2.01 4.79 14.74
N VAL A 165 3.30 4.70 15.05
CA VAL A 165 4.22 3.74 14.43
C VAL A 165 4.61 2.75 15.51
N ASP A 166 4.45 1.46 15.24
CA ASP A 166 4.74 0.43 16.22
C ASP A 166 6.21 0.51 16.62
N SER A 167 6.50 0.40 17.93
CA SER A 167 7.82 0.64 18.51
C SER A 167 8.92 -0.32 18.03
N ASP A 168 8.51 -1.48 17.50
CA ASP A 168 9.38 -2.51 16.91
C ASP A 168 9.53 -2.36 15.39
N SER A 169 9.00 -1.28 14.81
CA SER A 169 9.15 -0.99 13.39
C SER A 169 10.62 -0.77 13.02
N THR A 170 11.09 -1.50 12.02
CA THR A 170 12.48 -1.51 11.57
C THR A 170 12.61 -1.37 10.05
N THR A 171 13.81 -1.04 9.58
CA THR A 171 14.20 -1.05 8.17
C THR A 171 15.45 -1.91 7.98
N ALA A 172 15.53 -2.60 6.84
CA ALA A 172 16.62 -3.47 6.46
C ALA A 172 17.27 -2.96 5.15
N ALA A 173 18.56 -3.21 4.98
CA ALA A 173 19.29 -2.78 3.78
C ALA A 173 18.90 -3.62 2.55
N ALA A 174 18.53 -4.89 2.73
CA ALA A 174 18.06 -5.72 1.63
C ALA A 174 16.68 -5.32 1.09
N LEU A 175 15.88 -4.61 1.89
CA LEU A 175 14.59 -4.04 1.50
C LEU A 175 14.19 -2.89 2.41
N THR A 176 14.13 -1.70 1.82
CA THR A 176 13.52 -0.53 2.45
C THR A 176 12.08 -0.41 1.97
N VAL A 177 11.13 -0.48 2.90
CA VAL A 177 9.71 -0.22 2.63
C VAL A 177 9.36 1.16 3.18
N THR A 178 8.83 2.04 2.32
CA THR A 178 8.36 3.36 2.73
C THR A 178 6.84 3.41 2.83
N VAL A 179 6.31 3.97 3.90
CA VAL A 179 4.86 4.15 4.10
C VAL A 179 4.54 5.65 4.14
N ASN A 180 3.57 6.07 3.32
CA ASN A 180 3.07 7.43 3.27
C ASN A 180 1.55 7.44 3.39
N GLN A 181 1.01 7.72 4.58
CA GLN A 181 -0.42 7.56 4.82
C GLN A 181 -1.11 8.70 5.54
N CYS A 182 -2.39 8.88 5.24
CA CYS A 182 -3.27 9.84 5.89
C CYS A 182 -2.77 11.28 5.88
N VAL A 183 -1.96 11.65 4.90
CA VAL A 183 -1.49 13.02 4.70
C VAL A 183 -2.62 13.86 4.12
N GLY A 184 -2.92 14.98 4.76
CA GLY A 184 -3.97 15.90 4.33
C GLY A 184 -5.39 15.35 4.48
N SER A 185 -5.62 14.47 5.46
CA SER A 185 -6.87 13.73 5.63
C SER A 185 -7.71 14.28 6.79
N GLY A 186 -9.02 14.02 6.76
CA GLY A 186 -9.93 14.41 7.85
C GLY A 186 -9.97 15.92 8.12
N ASN A 187 -9.85 16.77 7.09
CA ASN A 187 -9.83 18.23 7.27
C ASN A 187 -11.22 18.88 7.39
N GLY A 188 -12.30 18.10 7.33
CA GLY A 188 -13.65 18.58 7.64
C GLY A 188 -13.82 18.86 9.13
N GLY A 189 -14.70 19.80 9.50
CA GLY A 189 -15.01 20.07 10.90
C GLY A 189 -15.59 18.84 11.59
N GLY A 190 -15.05 18.48 12.76
CA GLY A 190 -15.44 17.28 13.51
C GLY A 190 -14.96 15.96 12.91
N ALA A 191 -14.15 15.98 11.84
CA ALA A 191 -13.59 14.76 11.27
C ALA A 191 -12.44 14.21 12.12
N THR A 192 -12.20 12.90 12.01
CA THR A 192 -11.20 12.15 12.77
C THR A 192 -10.30 11.33 11.85
N VAL A 193 -9.03 11.19 12.24
CA VAL A 193 -7.99 10.47 11.51
C VAL A 193 -7.26 9.58 12.49
N THR A 194 -7.25 8.27 12.24
CA THR A 194 -6.51 7.28 13.00
C THR A 194 -5.65 6.46 12.05
N CYS A 195 -4.33 6.53 12.17
CA CYS A 195 -3.44 5.81 11.28
C CYS A 195 -2.33 5.08 12.02
N ARG A 196 -2.12 3.81 11.66
CA ARG A 196 -1.12 2.95 12.30
C ARG A 196 -0.19 2.33 11.26
N THR A 197 1.08 2.21 11.58
CA THR A 197 2.06 1.50 10.75
C THR A 197 2.92 0.57 11.59
N GLY A 198 3.07 -0.68 11.15
CA GLY A 198 4.04 -1.64 11.66
C GLY A 198 4.93 -2.16 10.53
N ILE A 199 6.26 -2.17 10.73
CA ILE A 199 7.21 -2.76 9.76
C ILE A 199 8.15 -3.71 10.48
N THR A 200 7.93 -5.01 10.33
CA THR A 200 8.75 -6.04 10.97
C THR A 200 9.71 -6.67 9.96
N ASN A 201 11.01 -6.68 10.27
CA ASN A 201 12.00 -7.44 9.51
C ASN A 201 12.41 -8.69 10.28
N VAL A 202 12.09 -9.86 9.74
CA VAL A 202 12.47 -11.16 10.26
C VAL A 202 13.72 -11.62 9.51
N ILE A 203 14.88 -11.53 10.16
CA ILE A 203 16.15 -11.98 9.58
C ILE A 203 16.44 -13.41 10.01
N THR A 204 16.57 -14.31 9.05
CA THR A 204 17.03 -15.69 9.27
C THR A 204 18.41 -15.87 8.66
N GLY A 205 19.32 -16.53 9.38
CA GLY A 205 20.66 -16.81 8.86
C GLY A 205 20.59 -17.66 7.59
N PRO A 206 21.55 -17.52 6.66
CA PRO A 206 21.64 -18.42 5.52
C PRO A 206 21.77 -19.85 6.04
N GLY A 207 20.98 -20.77 5.48
CA GLY A 207 21.07 -22.18 5.82
C GLY A 207 22.51 -22.70 5.64
N PRO A 208 22.92 -23.76 6.35
CA PRO A 208 24.21 -24.39 6.10
C PRO A 208 24.29 -24.70 4.60
N GLY A 209 25.25 -24.06 3.92
CA GLY A 209 25.47 -24.32 2.51
C GLY A 209 25.71 -25.81 2.28
N PRO A 210 25.47 -26.33 1.07
CA PRO A 210 25.86 -27.70 0.76
C PRO A 210 27.31 -27.89 1.18
N GLY A 211 27.54 -28.82 2.11
CA GLY A 211 28.88 -29.15 2.56
C GLY A 211 29.77 -29.43 1.35
N PRO A 212 31.10 -29.24 1.46
CA PRO A 212 32.00 -29.48 0.34
C PRO A 212 31.66 -30.83 -0.28
N SER A 213 31.24 -30.82 -1.54
CA SER A 213 31.04 -32.04 -2.30
C SER A 213 32.34 -32.85 -2.15
N PRO A 214 32.27 -34.11 -1.71
CA PRO A 214 33.48 -34.90 -1.48
C PRO A 214 34.35 -34.80 -2.73
N THR A 215 35.60 -34.35 -2.55
CA THR A 215 36.58 -34.35 -3.63
C THR A 215 36.58 -35.76 -4.22
N PRO A 216 36.34 -35.94 -5.53
CA PRO A 216 36.34 -37.26 -6.12
C PRO A 216 37.70 -37.90 -5.81
N THR A 217 37.68 -39.01 -5.08
CA THR A 217 38.86 -39.85 -4.88
C THR A 217 39.39 -40.19 -6.27
N PRO A 218 40.67 -39.93 -6.58
CA PRO A 218 41.24 -40.29 -7.87
C PRO A 218 41.03 -41.79 -8.08
N SER A 219 40.26 -42.13 -9.12
CA SER A 219 40.11 -43.51 -9.56
C SER A 219 41.50 -44.03 -9.93
N PRO A 220 41.94 -45.20 -9.44
CA PRO A 220 43.22 -45.77 -9.81
C PRO A 220 43.29 -45.92 -11.33
N THR A 221 44.31 -45.32 -11.93
CA THR A 221 44.59 -45.41 -13.35
C THR A 221 45.04 -46.83 -13.66
N THR A 222 44.13 -47.69 -14.11
CA THR A 222 44.49 -48.96 -14.75
C THR A 222 45.13 -48.63 -16.09
N THR A 223 46.45 -48.69 -16.12
CA THR A 223 47.21 -48.80 -17.35
C THR A 223 47.00 -50.22 -17.87
N ASP A 224 46.16 -50.40 -18.87
CA ASP A 224 46.25 -51.60 -19.70
C ASP A 224 46.00 -51.25 -21.17
N GLY A 225 46.89 -51.77 -22.00
CA GLY A 225 47.02 -51.39 -23.40
C GLY A 225 46.21 -52.27 -24.34
N GLY A 226 45.97 -51.71 -25.53
CA GLY A 226 46.20 -52.43 -26.78
C GLY A 226 45.06 -53.30 -27.34
N GLY A 227 44.48 -52.81 -28.44
CA GLY A 227 43.88 -53.61 -29.52
C GLY A 227 42.38 -53.90 -29.32
N GLY A 228 41.50 -53.76 -30.30
CA GLY A 228 41.62 -53.49 -31.72
C GLY A 228 40.37 -54.06 -32.41
N GLY A 229 39.77 -53.29 -33.33
CA GLY A 229 39.00 -53.76 -34.48
C GLY A 229 37.61 -54.41 -34.27
N GLY A 230 36.58 -53.75 -34.81
CA GLY A 230 35.33 -54.40 -35.24
C GLY A 230 34.15 -53.44 -35.47
N PRO A 231 33.62 -53.30 -36.71
CA PRO A 231 32.33 -52.68 -37.02
C PRO A 231 31.27 -53.77 -37.39
N PRO A 232 30.07 -53.41 -37.88
CA PRO A 232 28.89 -52.97 -37.13
C PRO A 232 27.69 -53.94 -37.28
N ASP A 233 26.77 -54.02 -36.31
CA ASP A 233 25.41 -54.58 -36.44
C ASP A 233 24.51 -53.68 -35.58
N GLU A 234 23.55 -52.92 -36.10
CA GLU A 234 22.30 -53.26 -36.82
C GLU A 234 21.18 -53.73 -35.87
N ASP A 235 20.07 -52.97 -35.91
CA ASP A 235 18.72 -53.20 -35.41
C ASP A 235 18.46 -53.47 -33.91
N THR A 236 17.58 -52.68 -33.30
CA THR A 236 16.12 -52.98 -33.29
C THR A 236 15.36 -51.94 -32.45
N ASP A 237 14.28 -51.45 -33.04
CA ASP A 237 13.23 -50.58 -32.52
C ASP A 237 12.73 -50.89 -31.09
N ASN A 238 12.31 -49.84 -30.38
CA ASN A 238 10.98 -49.86 -29.75
C ASN A 238 10.42 -48.44 -29.52
N PRO A 239 9.22 -48.11 -30.05
CA PRO A 239 8.57 -46.82 -29.90
C PRO A 239 7.47 -46.85 -28.82
N ASN A 240 7.56 -45.98 -27.81
CA ASN A 240 6.49 -45.54 -26.90
C ASN A 240 7.17 -44.66 -25.82
N ASP A 241 6.67 -43.52 -25.34
CA ASP A 241 5.30 -43.07 -25.15
C ASP A 241 5.34 -41.58 -24.73
N SER A 242 4.26 -40.87 -25.07
CA SER A 242 3.72 -39.67 -24.43
C SER A 242 4.36 -38.30 -24.66
N SER A 243 3.97 -37.73 -25.80
CA SER A 243 3.78 -36.29 -25.99
C SER A 243 2.46 -35.82 -25.36
N THR A 244 2.53 -34.97 -24.35
CA THR A 244 1.46 -34.02 -24.00
C THR A 244 2.06 -32.67 -23.58
N ASN A 245 2.63 -31.95 -24.55
CA ASN A 245 2.84 -30.50 -24.41
C ASN A 245 1.62 -29.79 -24.98
N GLN A 246 0.64 -29.49 -24.12
CA GLN A 246 -0.33 -28.45 -24.41
C GLN A 246 0.35 -27.09 -24.23
N VAL A 247 0.55 -26.41 -25.36
CA VAL A 247 0.78 -24.98 -25.43
C VAL A 247 -0.55 -24.28 -25.14
N THR A 248 -0.72 -23.79 -23.91
CA THR A 248 -1.73 -22.77 -23.62
C THR A 248 -1.10 -21.42 -23.92
N GLN A 249 -1.50 -20.81 -25.03
CA GLN A 249 -1.23 -19.41 -25.34
C GLN A 249 -1.93 -18.53 -24.31
N VAL A 250 -1.16 -17.71 -23.60
CA VAL A 250 -1.68 -16.57 -22.83
C VAL A 250 -1.71 -15.37 -23.77
N PRO A 251 -2.82 -14.62 -23.87
CA PRO A 251 -2.93 -13.45 -24.74
C PRO A 251 -1.95 -12.35 -24.35
N GLU A 252 -1.32 -11.76 -25.38
CA GLU A 252 -0.60 -10.48 -25.32
C GLU A 252 -1.53 -9.38 -24.80
N GLY A 253 -1.28 -8.93 -23.56
CA GLY A 253 -1.79 -7.69 -23.01
C GLY A 253 -0.70 -6.63 -23.10
N GLY A 254 -0.97 -5.58 -23.89
CA GLY A 254 -0.01 -4.56 -24.28
C GLY A 254 0.56 -3.69 -23.16
N ALA A 255 1.71 -3.10 -23.47
CA ALA A 255 2.35 -2.07 -22.67
C ALA A 255 1.47 -0.81 -22.57
N GLU A 256 1.09 -0.42 -21.37
CA GLU A 256 0.61 0.93 -21.10
C GLU A 256 1.77 1.78 -20.60
N THR A 257 2.16 2.70 -21.48
CA THR A 257 3.06 3.81 -21.23
C THR A 257 2.32 4.86 -20.41
N GLY A 258 2.95 5.34 -19.34
CA GLY A 258 2.38 6.34 -18.44
C GLY A 258 2.09 7.69 -19.10
N GLY A 259 1.27 8.48 -18.43
CA GLY A 259 1.10 9.89 -18.76
C GLY A 259 -0.02 10.58 -17.99
N GLY A 260 0.37 11.40 -17.02
CA GLY A 260 -0.26 12.72 -16.84
C GLY A 260 -1.51 12.79 -15.96
N SER A 261 -1.30 13.12 -14.70
CA SER A 261 -2.25 13.94 -13.94
C SER A 261 -2.34 15.32 -14.58
N THR A 262 -3.54 15.70 -15.02
CA THR A 262 -3.92 17.11 -15.16
C THR A 262 -5.24 17.33 -14.45
N ASN A 263 -5.18 18.08 -13.36
CA ASN A 263 -6.32 18.86 -12.88
C ASN A 263 -6.89 19.69 -14.04
N GLY A 264 -8.20 19.63 -14.27
CA GLY A 264 -8.85 20.38 -15.34
C GLY A 264 -10.36 20.18 -15.40
N PHE A 265 -11.07 20.91 -14.54
CA PHE A 265 -12.43 21.44 -14.68
C PHE A 265 -13.27 20.95 -15.88
N GLU A 266 -14.33 20.18 -15.63
CA GLU A 266 -15.63 20.37 -16.30
C GLU A 266 -16.78 20.13 -15.31
N ASN A 267 -17.17 21.22 -14.64
CA ASN A 267 -18.51 21.41 -14.11
C ASN A 267 -19.49 21.40 -15.29
N GLY A 268 -20.15 20.27 -15.54
CA GLY A 268 -21.05 20.12 -16.71
C GLY A 268 -22.41 19.51 -16.44
N THR A 269 -22.84 19.31 -15.18
CA THR A 269 -24.10 18.53 -14.95
C THR A 269 -24.90 18.90 -13.69
N MET A 270 -24.73 20.11 -13.14
CA MET A 270 -25.54 20.62 -12.02
C MET A 270 -26.11 22.01 -12.31
N MET A 271 -26.75 22.17 -13.47
CA MET A 271 -27.54 23.38 -13.78
C MET A 271 -28.83 23.06 -14.55
N LEU A 272 -29.56 22.01 -14.14
CA LEU A 272 -30.91 21.76 -14.69
C LEU A 272 -31.90 21.12 -13.69
N LEU A 273 -31.75 21.40 -12.39
CA LEU A 273 -32.76 21.07 -11.36
C LEU A 273 -32.95 22.19 -10.32
N GLY A 274 -32.58 23.42 -10.67
CA GLY A 274 -32.65 24.61 -9.81
C GLY A 274 -33.58 25.71 -10.32
N LEU A 275 -34.64 25.39 -11.07
CA LEU A 275 -35.54 26.39 -11.66
C LEU A 275 -37.03 25.97 -11.69
N VAL A 276 -37.52 25.25 -10.66
CA VAL A 276 -38.97 25.01 -10.45
C VAL A 276 -39.40 25.25 -8.98
N LEU A 277 -38.63 25.98 -8.18
CA LEU A 277 -39.00 26.30 -6.78
C LEU A 277 -38.73 27.78 -6.40
N MET A 278 -39.06 28.70 -7.32
CA MET A 278 -39.14 30.14 -7.07
C MET A 278 -40.55 30.66 -7.43
N MET A 279 -41.58 30.12 -6.78
CA MET A 279 -42.97 30.62 -6.82
C MET A 279 -43.62 30.61 -5.42
N ALA A 280 -42.84 30.85 -4.36
CA ALA A 280 -43.39 30.98 -3.01
C ALA A 280 -42.48 31.75 -2.05
N ALA A 281 -41.99 32.94 -2.42
CA ALA A 281 -41.54 33.90 -1.42
C ALA A 281 -41.39 35.31 -2.03
N VAL A 282 -41.77 36.29 -1.21
CA VAL A 282 -41.60 37.74 -1.33
C VAL A 282 -42.81 38.47 -1.95
N PRO A 283 -43.37 39.55 -1.33
CA PRO A 283 -43.03 40.17 -0.04
C PRO A 283 -44.23 40.38 0.91
N THR A 284 -43.96 40.12 2.19
CA THR A 284 -44.43 40.93 3.32
C THR A 284 -43.89 42.36 3.15
N TYR A 285 -44.61 43.19 2.41
CA TYR A 285 -44.50 44.64 2.48
C TYR A 285 -45.91 45.20 2.44
N VAL A 286 -46.20 46.13 3.36
CA VAL A 286 -47.49 46.81 3.57
C VAL A 286 -48.50 46.04 4.45
N LEU A 287 -48.35 46.18 5.77
CA LEU A 287 -49.42 46.58 6.72
C LEU A 287 -48.89 46.50 8.17
N ARG A 288 -48.03 47.44 8.56
CA ARG A 288 -47.82 47.76 9.98
C ARG A 288 -47.73 49.27 10.18
N ARG A 289 -48.84 49.95 9.90
CA ARG A 289 -49.17 51.29 10.40
C ARG A 289 -50.67 51.41 10.57
N ARG A 290 -51.15 51.16 11.79
CA ARG A 290 -52.29 51.82 12.47
C ARG A 290 -52.86 50.91 13.56
N ALA A 291 -52.56 51.24 14.81
CA ALA A 291 -53.47 51.24 15.96
C ALA A 291 -52.60 51.18 17.22
N GLY A 292 -52.37 52.35 17.83
CA GLY A 292 -51.57 52.47 19.05
C GLY A 292 -51.22 53.92 19.34
N ASN A 293 -52.23 54.79 19.31
CA ASN A 293 -52.28 56.08 19.99
C ASN A 293 -53.73 56.57 19.85
N ASP A 294 -54.52 56.42 20.90
CA ASP A 294 -55.10 57.56 21.61
C ASP A 294 -55.96 57.05 22.80
N ALA A 295 -55.93 57.88 23.84
CA ALA A 295 -56.72 57.96 25.06
C ALA A 295 -58.00 57.11 25.19
#